data_AF-A0ABD3Q4W3-F1
#
_entry.id   AF-A0ABD3Q4W3-F1
#
_cell.length_a   1.000
_cell.length_b   1.000
_cell.length_c   1.000
_cell.angle_alpha   90.00
_cell.angle_beta   90.00
_cell.angle_gamma   90.00
#
_symmetry.space_group_name_H-M   'P 1'
#
loop_
_entity.id
_entity.type
_entity.pdbx_description
1 polymer ?
#
loop_
_entity_poly.entity_id
_entity_poly.type
_entity_poly.pdbx_seq_one_letter_code
_entity_poly.pdbx_strand_id
1 'polypeptide(L)'
;MSYNARGAAPPLSYYLLPRQRLNTLLAIHSISSFIIGALGYLNPRIGVLFFSVESYREMGVARVLSRLYCSLIFAQGIMIWSARKINDGEIKRAFIKAYFICFLFSTIALIMEHISNEGIVDGKFFGVMKIVVMMGLTLGYGWFTFFQPPTVFALAHHSY
;
A
#
# COMPACT_ATOMS: atom_id res chain seq x y z
N MET A 1 10.47 -14.17 21.55
CA MET A 1 9.60 -14.25 22.74
C MET A 1 8.26 -14.81 22.28
N SER A 2 7.99 -16.09 22.57
CA SER A 2 6.72 -16.74 22.19
C SER A 2 5.68 -16.41 23.25
N TYR A 3 4.68 -15.61 22.90
CA TYR A 3 3.53 -15.34 23.78
C TYR A 3 2.65 -16.59 23.76
N ASN A 4 2.86 -17.46 24.73
CA ASN A 4 2.07 -18.67 24.90
C ASN A 4 1.01 -18.38 25.97
N ALA A 5 -0.08 -17.75 25.57
CA ALA A 5 -1.19 -17.47 26.46
C ALA A 5 -2.39 -18.32 26.05
N ARG A 6 -2.85 -19.13 27.00
CA ARG A 6 -4.06 -19.95 26.93
C ARG A 6 -5.31 -19.06 26.82
N GLY A 7 -5.55 -18.48 25.64
CA GLY A 7 -6.77 -17.72 25.32
C GLY A 7 -6.82 -16.26 25.77
N ALA A 8 -5.78 -15.71 26.43
CA ALA A 8 -5.76 -14.29 26.78
C ALA A 8 -5.33 -13.43 25.58
N ALA A 9 -6.05 -12.33 25.35
CA ALA A 9 -5.64 -11.32 24.38
C ALA A 9 -4.21 -10.81 24.71
N PRO A 10 -3.35 -10.56 23.71
CA PRO A 10 -2.02 -10.06 23.95
C PRO A 10 -2.07 -8.64 24.55
N PRO A 11 -1.12 -8.27 25.44
CA PRO A 11 -1.06 -6.93 26.00
C PRO A 11 -0.80 -5.90 24.90
N LEU A 12 -1.23 -4.64 25.09
CA LEU A 12 -1.05 -3.56 24.09
C LEU A 12 0.41 -3.37 23.66
N SER A 13 1.36 -3.61 24.57
CA SER A 13 2.80 -3.56 24.29
C SER A 13 3.25 -4.54 23.20
N TYR A 14 2.53 -5.65 23.01
CA TYR A 14 2.80 -6.62 21.93
C TYR A 14 2.66 -5.99 20.55
N TYR A 15 1.64 -5.15 20.34
CA TYR A 15 1.40 -4.48 19.07
C TYR A 15 2.40 -3.37 18.77
N LEU A 16 3.13 -2.90 19.78
CA LEU A 16 4.20 -1.92 19.62
C LEU A 16 5.52 -2.56 19.14
N LEU A 17 5.64 -3.89 19.19
CA LEU A 17 6.82 -4.58 18.70
C LEU A 17 7.02 -4.30 17.20
N PRO A 18 8.24 -3.98 16.75
CA PRO A 18 8.54 -3.66 15.35
C PRO A 18 7.96 -4.61 14.30
N ARG A 19 8.08 -5.93 14.55
CA ARG A 19 7.56 -6.98 13.67
C ARG A 19 6.03 -6.95 13.59
N GLN A 20 5.35 -6.64 14.69
CA GLN A 20 3.90 -6.51 14.71
C GLN A 20 3.45 -5.23 14.01
N ARG A 21 4.16 -4.11 14.21
CA ARG A 21 3.89 -2.86 13.48
C ARG A 21 3.99 -3.06 11.96
N LEU A 22 5.03 -3.75 11.49
CA LEU A 22 5.18 -4.10 10.06
C LEU A 22 4.03 -5.00 9.59
N ASN A 23 3.69 -6.04 10.37
CA ASN A 23 2.60 -6.94 10.04
C ASN A 23 1.24 -6.21 9.97
N THR A 24 1.01 -5.25 10.87
CA THR A 24 -0.19 -4.39 10.87
C THR A 24 -0.21 -3.49 9.66
N LEU A 25 0.91 -2.84 9.30
CA LEU A 25 1.01 -2.02 8.08
C LEU A 25 0.65 -2.86 6.84
N LEU A 26 1.25 -4.05 6.70
CA LEU A 26 0.97 -4.97 5.60
C LEU A 26 -0.48 -5.46 5.60
N ALA A 27 -1.05 -5.75 6.78
CA ALA A 27 -2.44 -6.18 6.91
C ALA A 27 -3.41 -5.09 6.46
N ILE A 28 -3.25 -3.87 6.96
CA ILE A 28 -4.09 -2.72 6.61
C ILE A 28 -3.98 -2.47 5.11
N HIS A 29 -2.76 -2.37 4.58
CA HIS A 29 -2.55 -2.10 3.16
C HIS A 29 -3.16 -3.21 2.29
N SER A 30 -2.97 -4.48 2.63
CA SER A 30 -3.59 -5.59 1.90
C SER A 30 -5.12 -5.53 1.89
N ILE A 31 -5.75 -5.29 3.06
CA ILE A 31 -7.21 -5.18 3.18
C ILE A 31 -7.72 -3.98 2.38
N SER A 32 -7.08 -2.82 2.51
CA SER A 32 -7.40 -1.63 1.72
C SER A 32 -7.28 -1.91 0.22
N SER A 33 -6.23 -2.60 -0.23
CA SER A 33 -6.05 -2.97 -1.63
C SER A 33 -7.13 -3.92 -2.14
N PHE A 34 -7.58 -4.88 -1.33
CA PHE A 34 -8.71 -5.72 -1.71
C PHE A 34 -10.00 -4.92 -1.88
N ILE A 35 -10.31 -4.05 -0.92
CA ILE A 35 -11.53 -3.24 -0.94
C ILE A 35 -11.50 -2.26 -2.12
N ILE A 36 -10.44 -1.47 -2.24
CA ILE A 36 -10.29 -0.45 -3.28
C ILE A 36 -10.22 -1.11 -4.66
N GLY A 37 -9.42 -2.17 -4.80
CA GLY A 37 -9.28 -2.89 -6.07
C GLY A 37 -10.59 -3.56 -6.53
N ALA A 38 -11.31 -4.23 -5.63
CA ALA A 38 -12.57 -4.87 -5.98
C ALA A 38 -13.67 -3.84 -6.31
N LEU A 39 -13.86 -2.84 -5.45
CA LEU A 39 -14.89 -1.81 -5.66
C LEU A 39 -14.62 -0.98 -6.90
N GLY A 40 -13.37 -0.57 -7.14
CA GLY A 40 -12.98 0.21 -8.32
C GLY A 40 -13.06 -0.59 -9.62
N TYR A 41 -12.77 -1.89 -9.59
CA TYR A 41 -12.92 -2.76 -10.76
C TYR A 41 -14.39 -2.99 -11.14
N LEU A 42 -15.22 -3.32 -10.15
CA LEU A 42 -16.66 -3.59 -10.34
C LEU A 42 -17.42 -2.32 -10.70
N ASN A 43 -17.06 -1.18 -10.10
CA ASN A 43 -17.66 0.11 -10.36
C ASN A 43 -16.65 1.12 -10.94
N PRO A 44 -16.33 1.04 -12.25
CA PRO A 44 -15.35 1.92 -12.88
C PRO A 44 -15.81 3.37 -12.98
N ARG A 45 -17.06 3.70 -12.60
CA ARG A 45 -17.53 5.10 -12.50
C ARG A 45 -16.82 5.84 -11.37
N ILE A 46 -16.35 5.12 -10.34
CA ILE A 46 -15.49 5.67 -9.29
C ILE A 46 -14.17 6.18 -9.88
N GLY A 47 -13.74 5.65 -11.04
CA GLY A 47 -12.59 6.13 -11.79
C GLY A 47 -12.67 7.62 -12.15
N VAL A 48 -13.86 8.21 -12.23
CA VAL A 48 -14.02 9.67 -12.46
C VAL A 48 -13.55 10.50 -11.26
N LEU A 49 -13.45 9.92 -10.06
CA LEU A 49 -12.77 10.56 -8.92
C LEU A 49 -11.23 10.57 -9.11
N PHE A 50 -10.74 9.69 -9.99
CA PHE A 50 -9.32 9.53 -10.27
C PHE A 50 -8.85 10.31 -11.48
N PHE A 51 -9.70 10.42 -12.50
CA PHE A 51 -9.45 11.09 -13.76
C PHE A 51 -10.48 12.20 -13.97
N SER A 52 -10.03 13.44 -14.11
CA SER A 52 -10.84 14.45 -14.80
C SER A 52 -10.96 14.01 -16.27
N VAL A 53 -12.19 13.97 -16.78
CA VAL A 53 -12.47 13.55 -18.16
C VAL A 53 -13.45 14.53 -18.77
N GLU A 54 -13.08 15.07 -19.93
CA GLU A 54 -13.83 16.15 -20.60
C GLU A 54 -14.64 15.61 -21.79
N SER A 55 -14.24 14.47 -22.38
CA SER A 55 -14.95 13.85 -23.50
C SER A 55 -15.47 12.43 -23.21
N TYR A 56 -16.51 12.02 -23.93
CA TYR A 56 -17.04 10.64 -23.89
C TYR A 56 -15.99 9.59 -24.29
N ARG A 57 -15.09 9.94 -25.22
CA ARG A 57 -13.99 9.08 -25.65
C ARG A 57 -12.99 8.87 -24.52
N GLU A 58 -12.58 9.94 -23.85
CA GLU A 58 -11.71 9.88 -22.67
C GLU A 58 -12.36 9.08 -21.54
N MET A 59 -13.67 9.24 -21.32
CA MET A 59 -14.39 8.44 -20.33
C MET A 59 -14.37 6.94 -20.65
N GLY A 60 -14.37 6.57 -21.93
CA GLY A 60 -14.16 5.18 -22.36
C GLY A 60 -12.78 4.66 -21.95
N VAL A 61 -11.73 5.42 -22.28
CA VAL A 61 -10.34 5.09 -21.94
C VAL A 61 -10.12 5.04 -20.43
N ALA A 62 -10.57 6.05 -19.70
CA ALA A 62 -10.45 6.14 -18.25
C ALA A 62 -11.12 4.96 -17.54
N ARG A 63 -12.27 4.47 -18.03
CA ARG A 63 -12.91 3.27 -17.47
C ARG A 63 -12.07 2.01 -17.65
N VAL A 64 -11.46 1.82 -18.81
CA VAL A 64 -10.58 0.67 -19.08
C VAL A 64 -9.32 0.74 -18.22
N LEU A 65 -8.64 1.89 -18.22
CA LEU A 65 -7.44 2.11 -17.41
C LEU A 65 -7.73 1.97 -15.91
N SER A 66 -8.86 2.51 -15.43
CA SER A 66 -9.28 2.36 -14.04
C SER A 66 -9.43 0.88 -13.65
N ARG A 67 -10.04 0.05 -14.51
CA ARG A 67 -10.18 -1.39 -14.24
C ARG A 67 -8.83 -2.10 -14.19
N LEU A 68 -7.94 -1.82 -15.13
CA LEU A 68 -6.59 -2.39 -15.13
C LEU A 68 -5.80 -1.99 -13.88
N TYR A 69 -5.89 -0.73 -13.47
CA TYR A 69 -5.22 -0.27 -12.26
C TYR A 69 -5.83 -0.90 -11.01
N CYS A 70 -7.16 -1.00 -10.92
CA CYS A 70 -7.84 -1.63 -9.80
C CYS A 70 -7.57 -3.13 -9.71
N SER A 71 -7.43 -3.84 -10.82
CA SER A 71 -7.03 -5.26 -10.81
C SER A 71 -5.58 -5.43 -10.33
N LEU A 72 -4.67 -4.53 -10.71
CA LEU A 72 -3.31 -4.49 -10.18
C LEU A 72 -3.28 -4.22 -8.67
N ILE A 73 -4.07 -3.25 -8.18
CA ILE A 73 -4.21 -2.98 -6.74
C ILE A 73 -4.73 -4.24 -6.03
N PHE A 74 -5.76 -4.90 -6.56
CA PHE A 74 -6.30 -6.12 -5.97
C PHE A 74 -5.24 -7.22 -5.90
N ALA A 75 -4.48 -7.44 -6.98
CA ALA A 75 -3.39 -8.40 -7.03
C ALA A 75 -2.27 -8.06 -6.03
N GLN A 76 -1.93 -6.78 -5.86
CA GLN A 76 -1.03 -6.33 -4.79
C GLN A 76 -1.56 -6.72 -3.41
N GLY A 77 -2.88 -6.62 -3.18
CA GLY A 77 -3.53 -7.11 -1.97
C GLY A 77 -3.18 -8.59 -1.66
N ILE A 78 -3.26 -9.47 -2.67
CA ILE A 78 -2.89 -10.89 -2.56
C ILE A 78 -1.40 -11.05 -2.22
N MET A 79 -0.53 -10.33 -2.94
CA MET A 79 0.91 -10.41 -2.74
C MET A 79 1.30 -9.96 -1.33
N ILE A 80 0.75 -8.83 -0.86
CA ILE A 80 1.03 -8.28 0.47
C ILE A 80 0.51 -9.25 1.55
N TRP A 81 -0.70 -9.80 1.39
CA TRP A 81 -1.25 -10.75 2.35
C TRP A 81 -0.35 -11.97 2.51
N SER A 82 0.15 -12.50 1.39
CA SER A 82 1.08 -13.62 1.35
C SER A 82 2.43 -13.25 1.96
N ALA A 83 2.94 -12.04 1.67
CA ALA A 83 4.23 -11.54 2.17
C ALA A 83 4.29 -11.43 3.70
N ARG A 84 3.15 -11.27 4.37
CA ARG A 84 3.06 -11.29 5.84
C ARG A 84 3.60 -12.60 6.43
N LYS A 85 3.35 -13.72 5.73
CA LYS A 85 3.71 -15.08 6.15
C LYS A 85 5.16 -15.46 5.82
N ILE A 86 5.87 -14.65 5.03
CA ILE A 86 7.27 -14.91 4.70
C ILE A 86 8.12 -14.82 5.97
N ASN A 87 8.84 -15.88 6.30
CA ASN A 87 9.77 -15.89 7.44
C ASN A 87 11.20 -15.49 7.07
N ASP A 88 11.51 -15.49 5.77
CA ASP A 88 12.79 -15.00 5.26
C ASP A 88 12.86 -13.47 5.34
N GLY A 89 13.85 -12.99 6.08
CA GLY A 89 14.04 -11.57 6.31
C GLY A 89 14.54 -10.80 5.10
N GLU A 90 15.38 -11.41 4.29
CA GLU A 90 15.95 -10.77 3.10
C GLU A 90 14.88 -10.60 2.04
N ILE A 91 14.10 -11.65 1.78
CA ILE A 91 12.96 -11.59 0.83
C ILE A 91 11.94 -10.57 1.31
N LYS A 92 11.57 -10.59 2.60
CA LYS A 92 10.63 -9.61 3.15
C LYS A 92 11.16 -8.19 3.02
N ARG A 93 12.44 -7.95 3.30
CA ARG A 93 13.06 -6.63 3.15
C ARG A 93 13.08 -6.16 1.69
N ALA A 94 13.43 -7.04 0.75
CA ALA A 94 13.39 -6.74 -0.68
C ALA A 94 11.98 -6.34 -1.13
N PHE A 95 10.95 -7.04 -0.64
CA PHE A 95 9.55 -6.72 -0.89
C PHE A 95 9.16 -5.34 -0.34
N ILE A 96 9.50 -5.02 0.93
CA ILE A 96 9.24 -3.69 1.51
C ILE A 96 9.96 -2.59 0.72
N LYS A 97 11.21 -2.82 0.32
CA LYS A 97 12.00 -1.86 -0.48
C LYS A 97 11.37 -1.62 -1.85
N ALA A 98 10.87 -2.67 -2.52
CA ALA A 98 10.19 -2.54 -3.80
C ALA A 98 8.92 -1.66 -3.68
N TYR A 99 8.12 -1.86 -2.63
CA TYR A 99 6.97 -1.00 -2.35
C TYR A 99 7.36 0.44 -2.07
N PHE A 100 8.40 0.67 -1.28
CA PHE A 100 8.92 2.02 -1.03
C PHE A 100 9.24 2.74 -2.34
N ILE A 101 10.02 2.10 -3.23
CA ILE A 101 10.41 2.70 -4.52
C ILE A 101 9.19 2.93 -5.43
N CYS A 102 8.27 1.96 -5.50
CA CYS A 102 7.04 2.10 -6.28
C CYS A 102 6.19 3.29 -5.82
N PHE A 103 6.02 3.44 -4.51
CA PHE A 103 5.25 4.54 -3.94
C PHE A 103 5.97 5.88 -4.03
N LEU A 104 7.29 5.90 -3.94
CA LEU A 104 8.09 7.10 -4.18
C LEU A 104 7.87 7.63 -5.61
N PHE A 105 8.03 6.77 -6.62
CA PHE A 105 7.80 7.16 -8.01
C PHE A 105 6.35 7.56 -8.27
N SER A 106 5.39 6.83 -7.69
CA SER A 106 3.96 7.18 -7.79
C SER A 106 3.66 8.55 -7.16
N THR A 107 4.28 8.86 -6.02
CA THR A 107 4.15 10.15 -5.35
C THR A 107 4.70 11.27 -6.22
N ILE A 108 5.91 11.09 -6.78
CA ILE A 108 6.53 12.08 -7.66
C ILE A 108 5.66 12.33 -8.88
N ALA A 109 5.16 11.27 -9.53
CA ALA A 109 4.27 11.39 -10.68
C ALA A 109 3.01 12.19 -10.34
N LEU A 110 2.36 11.90 -9.20
CA LEU A 110 1.18 12.65 -8.76
C LEU A 110 1.48 14.12 -8.44
N ILE A 111 2.63 14.42 -7.85
CA ILE A 111 3.06 15.81 -7.59
C ILE A 111 3.28 16.55 -8.90
N MET A 112 3.98 15.94 -9.86
CA MET A 112 4.24 16.56 -11.17
C MET A 112 2.94 16.85 -11.92
N GLU A 113 2.02 15.88 -11.95
CA GLU A 113 0.70 16.05 -12.57
C GLU A 113 -0.15 17.12 -11.86
N HIS A 114 -0.04 17.21 -10.54
CA HIS A 114 -0.74 18.24 -9.78
C HIS A 114 -0.17 19.65 -10.03
N ILE A 115 1.14 19.77 -10.23
CA ILE A 115 1.80 21.04 -10.55
C ILE A 115 1.49 21.49 -11.98
N SER A 116 1.44 20.57 -12.95
CA SER A 116 1.10 20.91 -14.33
C SER A 116 -0.35 21.37 -14.49
N ASN A 117 -1.21 21.07 -13.51
CA ASN A 117 -2.65 21.37 -13.54
C ASN A 117 -3.34 20.82 -14.81
N GLU A 118 -2.76 19.78 -15.39
CA GLU A 118 -3.31 19.10 -16.56
C GLU A 118 -4.30 18.02 -16.09
N GLY A 119 -5.55 18.21 -16.50
CA GLY A 119 -6.51 17.21 -16.99
C GLY A 119 -6.82 15.91 -16.26
N ILE A 120 -6.08 15.43 -15.25
CA ILE A 120 -6.31 14.12 -14.61
C ILE A 120 -6.38 14.26 -13.09
N VAL A 121 -5.56 15.14 -12.52
CA VAL A 121 -5.54 15.47 -11.09
C VAL A 121 -5.75 16.97 -10.93
N ASP A 122 -6.86 17.45 -11.50
CA ASP A 122 -7.30 18.84 -11.36
C ASP A 122 -7.23 19.23 -9.87
N GLY A 123 -6.65 20.40 -9.55
CA GLY A 123 -6.06 20.80 -8.26
C GLY A 123 -6.97 20.84 -7.02
N LYS A 124 -8.13 20.19 -7.11
CA LYS A 124 -9.17 20.02 -6.12
C LYS A 124 -8.76 19.01 -5.04
N PHE A 125 -9.58 18.99 -3.98
CA PHE A 125 -9.42 18.15 -2.78
C PHE A 125 -8.94 16.71 -3.02
N PHE A 126 -9.47 16.02 -4.04
CA PHE A 126 -9.13 14.62 -4.32
C PHE A 126 -7.69 14.40 -4.82
N GLY A 127 -7.10 15.38 -5.51
CA GLY A 127 -5.70 15.27 -5.96
C GLY A 127 -4.72 15.33 -4.81
N VAL A 128 -4.88 16.35 -3.96
CA VAL A 128 -4.08 16.52 -2.73
C VAL A 128 -4.24 15.31 -1.81
N MET A 129 -5.46 14.80 -1.63
CA MET A 129 -5.71 13.60 -0.83
C MET A 129 -4.90 12.39 -1.33
N LYS A 130 -4.84 12.16 -2.65
CA LYS A 130 -4.05 11.05 -3.22
C LYS A 130 -2.56 11.22 -2.94
N ILE A 131 -2.04 12.43 -3.10
CA ILE A 131 -0.63 12.74 -2.82
C ILE A 131 -0.32 12.46 -1.34
N VAL A 132 -1.17 12.93 -0.42
CA VAL A 132 -0.99 12.71 1.03
C VAL A 132 -1.00 11.22 1.37
N VAL A 133 -1.93 10.45 0.82
CA VAL A 133 -1.98 8.99 1.03
C VAL A 133 -0.72 8.32 0.49
N MET A 134 -0.29 8.67 -0.73
CA MET A 134 0.88 8.06 -1.35
C MET A 134 2.18 8.45 -0.62
N MET A 135 2.30 9.69 -0.16
CA MET A 135 3.39 10.13 0.72
C MET A 135 3.38 9.35 2.03
N GLY A 136 2.22 9.17 2.66
CA GLY A 136 2.09 8.39 3.89
C GLY A 136 2.56 6.94 3.72
N LEU A 137 2.18 6.28 2.62
CA LEU A 137 2.67 4.95 2.28
C LEU A 137 4.18 4.95 2.02
N THR A 138 4.69 5.91 1.25
CA THR A 138 6.12 6.05 0.96
C THR A 138 6.93 6.20 2.25
N LEU A 139 6.52 7.10 3.14
CA LEU A 139 7.18 7.31 4.43
C LEU A 139 7.05 6.09 5.35
N GLY A 140 5.87 5.46 5.39
CA GLY A 140 5.64 4.25 6.17
C GLY A 140 6.57 3.11 5.76
N TYR A 141 6.62 2.78 4.47
CA TYR A 141 7.50 1.75 3.94
C TYR A 141 8.99 2.14 3.99
N GLY A 142 9.31 3.42 3.79
CA GLY A 142 10.66 3.97 3.93
C GLY A 142 11.19 3.84 5.35
N TRP A 143 10.35 4.11 6.36
CA TRP A 143 10.69 3.94 7.78
C TRP A 143 11.14 2.51 8.07
N PHE A 144 10.39 1.50 7.61
CA PHE A 144 10.75 0.10 7.77
C PHE A 144 11.97 -0.34 6.94
N THR A 145 12.30 0.38 5.87
CA THR A 145 13.43 0.06 4.99
C THR A 145 14.76 0.59 5.53
N PHE A 146 14.76 1.82 6.06
CA PHE A 146 16.00 2.54 6.40
C PHE A 146 16.25 2.71 7.90
N PHE A 147 15.19 2.78 8.73
CA PHE A 147 15.33 3.14 10.15
C PHE A 147 15.07 1.98 11.12
N GLN A 148 14.38 0.92 10.68
CA GLN A 148 14.13 -0.25 11.51
C GLN A 148 15.31 -1.23 11.47
N PRO A 149 15.77 -1.76 12.63
CA PRO A 149 16.88 -2.70 12.68
C PRO A 149 16.59 -3.99 11.90
N PRO A 150 17.63 -4.69 11.38
CA PRO A 150 17.47 -5.93 10.62
C PRO A 150 16.68 -7.02 11.37
N THR A 151 16.63 -6.94 12.70
CA THR A 151 15.89 -7.84 13.58
C THR A 151 14.38 -7.85 13.35
N VAL A 152 13.80 -6.83 12.71
CA VAL A 152 12.39 -6.86 12.25
C VAL A 152 12.15 -7.95 11.23
N PHE A 153 13.19 -8.26 10.46
CA PHE A 153 13.18 -9.21 9.36
C PHE A 153 13.78 -10.56 9.75
N ALA A 154 14.57 -10.63 10.83
CA ALA A 154 15.21 -11.87 11.26
C ALA A 154 14.21 -13.01 11.55
N LEU A 155 14.58 -14.23 11.15
CA LEU A 155 13.89 -15.45 11.57
C LEU A 155 13.85 -15.49 13.09
N ALA A 156 12.72 -15.93 13.66
CA ALA A 156 12.73 -16.34 15.05
C ALA A 156 13.66 -17.55 15.13
N HIS A 157 14.88 -17.37 15.65
CA HIS A 157 15.79 -18.48 15.91
C HIS A 157 15.05 -19.45 16.83
N HIS A 158 14.65 -20.60 16.28
CA HIS A 158 14.32 -21.76 17.09
C HIS A 158 15.65 -22.20 17.70
N SER A 159 15.91 -21.75 18.93
CA SER A 159 16.84 -22.44 19.82
C SER A 159 16.21 -23.81 20.09
N TYR A 160 16.69 -24.82 19.36
CA TYR A 160 16.53 -26.22 19.75
C TYR A 160 17.49 -26.52 20.90
#